data_AF-A0A922E006-F1
#
_entry.id   AF-A0A922E006-F1
#
_cell.length_a   1.000
_cell.length_b   1.000
_cell.length_c   1.000
_cell.angle_alpha   90.00
_cell.angle_beta   90.00
_cell.angle_gamma   90.00
#
_symmetry.space_group_name_H-M   'P 1'
#
loop_
_entity.id
_entity.type
_entity.pdbx_description
1 polymer ?
#
loop_
_entity_poly.entity_id
_entity_poly.type
_entity_poly.pdbx_seq_one_letter_code
_entity_poly.pdbx_strand_id
1 'polypeptide(L)'
;LSPCGALGLLRILIYKAYEDGKTTMYIHERKASLKDFYGVIFPSLLQLQRGITDVEERKQREICATKYKRKDETDKGKLSEIDLEREEECSICMEMNSKVVLPICNHSMCMKCYRVWRARSESCPFCRDSLNRLDTDDLWIYISGNEIVDLFTISRENLKRLFLYIEKFPLVVPD
;
A
#
# COMPACT_ATOMS: atom_id res chain seq x y z
N LEU A 1 52.86 9.36 -10.90
CA LEU A 1 52.49 8.33 -9.90
C LEU A 1 51.00 8.50 -9.60
N SER A 2 50.16 7.73 -10.31
CA SER A 2 48.71 7.78 -10.16
C SER A 2 48.30 6.91 -8.96
N PRO A 3 47.44 7.39 -8.03
CA PRO A 3 46.95 6.57 -6.93
C PRO A 3 45.84 5.67 -7.46
N CYS A 4 46.22 4.45 -7.86
CA CYS A 4 45.31 3.34 -8.07
C CYS A 4 45.21 2.55 -6.76
N GLY A 5 44.00 2.36 -6.23
CA GLY A 5 43.74 1.39 -5.16
C GLY A 5 42.94 1.95 -3.99
N ALA A 6 41.60 1.76 -4.01
CA ALA A 6 40.77 1.53 -2.81
C ALA A 6 39.25 1.51 -3.07
N LEU A 7 38.74 1.68 -4.30
CA LEU A 7 37.28 1.71 -4.52
C LEU A 7 36.58 0.33 -4.52
N GLY A 8 37.27 -0.75 -4.12
CA GLY A 8 36.78 -2.13 -4.20
C GLY A 8 36.72 -2.93 -2.89
N LEU A 9 36.84 -2.28 -1.73
CA LEU A 9 37.14 -2.98 -0.46
C LEU A 9 35.94 -3.54 0.31
N LEU A 10 34.70 -3.17 -0.03
CA LEU A 10 33.51 -3.61 0.71
C LEU A 10 32.63 -4.49 -0.18
N ARG A 11 32.43 -5.74 0.26
CA ARG A 11 31.52 -6.71 -0.36
C ARG A 11 30.42 -7.02 0.64
N ILE A 12 29.16 -6.92 0.22
CA ILE A 12 28.02 -7.35 1.02
C ILE A 12 27.67 -8.76 0.60
N LEU A 13 27.68 -9.68 1.56
CA LEU A 13 27.28 -11.06 1.39
C LEU A 13 25.90 -11.26 2.00
N ILE A 14 25.01 -11.88 1.24
CA ILE A 14 23.65 -12.18 1.67
C ILE A 14 23.52 -13.68 1.79
N TYR A 15 23.18 -14.13 2.99
CA TYR A 15 22.94 -15.53 3.28
C TYR A 15 21.44 -15.77 3.42
N LYS A 16 20.89 -16.65 2.58
CA LYS A 16 19.50 -17.13 2.72
C LYS A 16 19.54 -18.55 3.27
N ALA A 17 18.99 -18.73 4.47
CA ALA A 17 18.80 -20.03 5.11
C ALA A 17 17.36 -20.52 4.85
N TYR A 18 17.22 -21.76 4.41
CA TYR A 18 15.94 -22.45 4.26
C TYR A 18 15.87 -23.65 5.21
N GLU A 19 14.77 -23.80 5.92
CA GLU A 19 14.42 -25.04 6.63
C GLU A 19 13.65 -25.95 5.66
N ASP A 20 14.20 -27.11 5.31
CA ASP A 20 13.55 -28.05 4.36
C ASP A 20 12.69 -29.13 5.03
N GLY A 21 12.38 -28.99 6.32
CA GLY A 21 11.61 -29.97 7.10
C GLY A 21 12.36 -31.27 7.41
N LYS A 22 13.51 -31.52 6.78
CA LYS A 22 14.60 -32.30 7.37
C LYS A 22 15.48 -31.32 8.14
N THR A 23 16.25 -31.78 9.11
CA THR A 23 17.13 -30.93 9.94
C THR A 23 18.34 -30.37 9.16
N THR A 24 18.19 -30.11 7.86
CA THR A 24 19.24 -29.67 6.93
C THR A 24 18.97 -28.23 6.49
N MET A 25 19.89 -27.33 6.87
CA MET A 25 19.86 -25.92 6.48
C MET A 25 20.67 -25.72 5.19
N TYR A 26 20.05 -25.19 4.13
CA TYR A 26 20.76 -24.77 2.92
C TYR A 26 21.08 -23.29 2.98
N ILE A 27 22.36 -22.95 2.78
CA ILE A 27 22.82 -21.57 2.74
C ILE A 27 23.12 -21.20 1.29
N HIS A 28 22.35 -20.27 0.72
CA HIS A 28 22.69 -19.65 -0.57
C HIS A 28 23.40 -18.33 -0.33
N GLU A 29 24.67 -18.24 -0.75
CA GLU A 29 25.46 -17.02 -0.70
C GLU A 29 25.31 -16.22 -2.00
N ARG A 30 25.00 -14.93 -1.85
CA ARG A 30 24.92 -13.98 -2.97
C ARG A 30 25.70 -12.71 -2.67
N LYS A 31 26.28 -12.13 -3.72
CA LYS A 31 27.08 -10.89 -3.63
C LYS A 31 26.27 -9.68 -4.07
N ALA A 32 26.19 -8.66 -3.21
CA ALA A 32 25.55 -7.38 -3.48
C ALA A 32 26.53 -6.21 -3.35
N SER A 33 26.24 -5.09 -4.03
CA SER A 33 27.00 -3.85 -3.85
C SER A 33 26.52 -3.07 -2.62
N LEU A 34 27.33 -2.13 -2.16
CA LEU A 34 26.95 -1.19 -1.09
C LEU A 34 25.70 -0.36 -1.48
N LYS A 35 25.59 -0.01 -2.78
CA LYS A 35 24.44 0.72 -3.32
C LYS A 35 23.16 -0.11 -3.24
N ASP A 36 23.22 -1.39 -3.59
CA ASP A 36 22.07 -2.28 -3.49
C ASP A 36 21.64 -2.49 -2.03
N PHE A 37 22.64 -2.58 -1.13
CA PHE A 37 22.40 -2.73 0.30
C PHE A 37 21.65 -1.53 0.87
N TYR A 38 22.17 -0.31 0.75
CA TYR A 38 21.51 0.87 1.32
C TYR A 38 20.31 1.37 0.51
N GLY A 39 20.28 1.10 -0.80
CA GLY A 39 19.20 1.56 -1.67
C GLY A 39 17.94 0.70 -1.62
N VAL A 40 18.08 -0.61 -1.37
CA VAL A 40 16.95 -1.54 -1.44
C VAL A 40 16.92 -2.51 -0.26
N ILE A 41 18.01 -3.23 0.01
CA ILE A 41 17.98 -4.36 0.97
C ILE A 41 17.74 -3.87 2.40
N PHE A 42 18.55 -2.94 2.90
CA PHE A 42 18.44 -2.43 4.26
C PHE A 42 17.11 -1.71 4.52
N PRO A 43 16.62 -0.80 3.64
CA PRO A 43 15.29 -0.22 3.79
C PRO A 43 14.17 -1.28 3.79
N SER A 44 14.25 -2.30 2.94
CA SER A 44 13.24 -3.37 2.88
C SER A 44 13.25 -4.22 4.15
N LEU A 45 14.43 -4.56 4.68
CA LEU A 45 14.58 -5.27 5.95
C LEU A 45 14.06 -4.42 7.11
N LEU A 46 14.33 -3.12 7.13
CA LEU A 46 13.81 -2.23 8.16
C LEU A 46 12.28 -2.13 8.10
N GLN A 47 11.69 -2.10 6.91
CA GLN A 47 10.23 -2.12 6.73
C GLN A 47 9.60 -3.46 7.17
N LEU A 48 10.28 -4.57 6.93
CA LEU A 48 9.83 -5.90 7.37
C LEU A 48 10.02 -6.11 8.89
N GLN A 49 11.10 -5.59 9.48
CA GLN A 49 11.40 -5.68 10.90
C GLN A 49 10.59 -4.70 11.76
N ARG A 50 10.34 -3.50 11.23
CA ARG A 50 9.30 -2.58 11.75
C ARG A 50 7.90 -3.02 11.33
N GLY A 51 7.80 -4.06 10.52
CA GLY A 51 6.57 -4.78 10.26
C GLY A 51 6.11 -5.41 11.57
N ILE A 52 4.92 -5.00 11.96
CA ILE A 52 4.00 -5.65 12.90
C ILE A 52 4.51 -7.01 13.43
N THR A 53 4.81 -7.10 14.72
CA THR A 53 4.95 -8.38 15.44
C THR A 53 3.66 -9.21 15.36
N ASP A 54 3.71 -10.54 15.47
CA ASP A 54 2.50 -11.40 15.45
C ASP A 54 1.36 -10.90 16.37
N VAL A 55 1.73 -10.26 17.49
CA VAL A 55 0.79 -9.65 18.45
C VAL A 55 0.14 -8.39 17.89
N GLU A 56 0.92 -7.49 17.29
CA GLU A 56 0.42 -6.32 16.59
C GLU A 56 -0.40 -6.72 15.36
N GLU A 57 -0.08 -7.87 14.73
CA GLU A 57 -0.78 -8.38 13.54
C GLU A 57 -2.15 -8.84 13.95
N ARG A 58 -2.22 -9.63 15.02
CA ARG A 58 -3.48 -10.06 15.61
C ARG A 58 -4.33 -8.86 16.02
N LYS A 59 -3.72 -7.87 16.68
CA LYS A 59 -4.42 -6.66 17.12
C LYS A 59 -4.89 -5.81 15.95
N GLN A 60 -4.08 -5.61 14.92
CA GLN A 60 -4.49 -4.86 13.73
C GLN A 60 -5.46 -5.64 12.86
N ARG A 61 -5.34 -6.96 12.75
CA ARG A 61 -6.33 -7.82 12.09
C ARG A 61 -7.65 -7.77 12.82
N GLU A 62 -7.64 -7.74 14.15
CA GLU A 62 -8.84 -7.57 14.98
C GLU A 62 -9.43 -6.16 14.87
N ILE A 63 -8.60 -5.11 14.87
CA ILE A 63 -9.05 -3.73 14.60
C ILE A 63 -9.61 -3.61 13.19
N CYS A 64 -8.98 -4.23 12.19
CA CYS A 64 -9.43 -4.19 10.81
C CYS A 64 -10.72 -4.98 10.63
N ALA A 65 -10.80 -6.15 11.26
CA ALA A 65 -12.01 -6.97 11.29
C ALA A 65 -13.13 -6.38 12.15
N THR A 66 -12.87 -5.46 13.08
CA THR A 66 -13.93 -4.79 13.87
C THR A 66 -14.36 -3.45 13.27
N LYS A 67 -13.43 -2.70 12.65
CA LYS A 67 -13.70 -1.39 12.04
C LYS A 67 -14.08 -1.45 10.56
N TYR A 68 -13.58 -2.44 9.83
CA TYR A 68 -13.72 -2.56 8.37
C TYR A 68 -14.30 -3.91 7.92
N LYS A 69 -14.70 -4.81 8.83
CA LYS A 69 -15.67 -5.85 8.44
C LYS A 69 -16.94 -5.16 7.94
N ARG A 70 -17.56 -5.74 6.91
CA ARG A 70 -19.01 -5.62 6.70
C ARG A 70 -19.66 -5.83 8.05
N LYS A 71 -20.30 -4.78 8.56
CA LYS A 71 -20.99 -4.72 9.84
C LYS A 71 -21.87 -5.96 9.96
N ASP A 72 -21.39 -6.99 10.66
CA ASP A 72 -22.14 -8.22 10.87
C ASP A 72 -23.18 -7.91 11.95
N GLU A 73 -24.36 -7.51 11.45
CA GLU A 73 -25.71 -7.81 11.92
C GLU A 73 -26.05 -7.75 13.41
N THR A 74 -25.27 -7.07 14.26
CA THR A 74 -25.68 -6.85 15.65
C THR A 74 -25.72 -5.37 15.97
N ASP A 75 -26.95 -4.84 15.83
CA ASP A 75 -27.55 -3.79 16.66
C ASP A 75 -27.82 -2.39 16.07
N LYS A 76 -27.64 -2.14 14.76
CA LYS A 76 -28.30 -1.00 14.08
C LYS A 76 -28.56 -1.28 12.60
N GLY A 77 -29.76 -1.77 12.30
CA GLY A 77 -30.44 -1.77 10.99
C GLY A 77 -29.68 -2.42 9.83
N LYS A 78 -30.18 -3.54 9.30
CA LYS A 78 -29.66 -4.14 8.06
C LYS A 78 -29.77 -3.12 6.93
N LEU A 79 -28.66 -2.50 6.54
CA LEU A 79 -28.53 -1.94 5.19
C LEU A 79 -28.45 -3.14 4.25
N SER A 80 -29.32 -3.19 3.24
CA SER A 80 -29.29 -4.27 2.26
C SER A 80 -27.98 -4.21 1.47
N GLU A 81 -27.56 -5.32 0.84
CA GLU A 81 -26.41 -5.33 -0.07
C GLU A 81 -26.55 -4.23 -1.15
N ILE A 82 -27.79 -3.97 -1.56
CA ILE A 82 -28.19 -2.88 -2.47
C ILE A 82 -27.90 -1.49 -1.88
N ASP A 83 -28.10 -1.28 -0.58
CA ASP A 83 -27.82 0.02 0.06
C ASP A 83 -26.32 0.28 0.22
N LEU A 84 -25.51 -0.77 0.40
CA LEU A 84 -24.05 -0.65 0.43
C LEU A 84 -23.47 -0.29 -0.94
N GLU A 85 -23.97 -0.91 -2.01
CA GLU A 85 -23.57 -0.58 -3.38
C GLU A 85 -23.91 0.88 -3.72
N ARG A 86 -25.10 1.36 -3.32
CA ARG A 86 -25.53 2.76 -3.49
C ARG A 86 -24.67 3.76 -2.74
N GLU A 87 -24.12 3.40 -1.58
CA GLU A 87 -23.18 4.25 -0.85
C GLU A 87 -21.80 4.30 -1.52
N GLU A 88 -21.38 3.26 -2.24
CA GLU A 88 -20.11 3.22 -2.97
C GLU A 88 -20.18 3.92 -4.33
N GLU A 89 -21.35 3.95 -4.96
CA GLU A 89 -21.58 4.63 -6.23
C GLU A 89 -21.40 6.16 -6.18
N CYS A 90 -21.02 6.72 -7.33
CA CYS A 90 -21.09 8.16 -7.54
C CYS A 90 -22.57 8.61 -7.62
N SER A 91 -23.00 9.50 -6.74
CA SER A 91 -24.40 9.99 -6.71
C SER A 91 -24.85 10.77 -7.95
N ILE A 92 -23.93 11.10 -8.88
CA ILE A 92 -24.23 11.82 -10.13
C ILE A 92 -24.39 10.85 -11.30
N CYS A 93 -23.48 9.89 -11.47
CA CYS A 93 -23.52 8.95 -12.61
C CYS A 93 -23.98 7.53 -12.25
N MET A 94 -24.17 7.23 -10.95
CA MET A 94 -24.56 5.91 -10.44
C MET A 94 -23.61 4.78 -10.85
N GLU A 95 -22.34 5.11 -11.10
CA GLU A 95 -21.29 4.14 -11.42
C GLU A 95 -20.39 3.92 -10.19
N MET A 96 -19.92 2.68 -9.99
CA MET A 96 -18.90 2.29 -9.01
C MET A 96 -17.52 2.82 -9.42
N ASN A 97 -17.26 4.09 -9.14
CA ASN A 97 -15.98 4.74 -9.36
C ASN A 97 -15.42 5.27 -8.04
N SER A 98 -14.09 5.26 -7.89
CA SER A 98 -13.44 5.95 -6.77
C SER A 98 -13.86 7.42 -6.74
N LYS A 99 -14.23 7.88 -5.54
CA LYS A 99 -14.78 9.22 -5.32
C LYS A 99 -13.69 10.19 -4.89
N VAL A 100 -13.89 11.45 -5.21
CA VAL A 100 -13.15 12.58 -4.66
C VAL A 100 -14.06 13.37 -3.73
N VAL A 101 -13.50 13.92 -2.67
CA VAL A 101 -14.21 14.72 -1.65
C VAL A 101 -13.78 16.18 -1.79
N LEU A 102 -14.77 17.06 -1.84
CA LEU A 102 -14.57 18.49 -1.79
C LEU A 102 -14.25 18.91 -0.35
N PRO A 103 -13.08 19.51 -0.05
CA PRO A 103 -12.67 19.78 1.33
C PRO A 103 -13.47 20.90 2.01
N ILE A 104 -14.12 21.78 1.24
CA ILE A 104 -14.91 22.90 1.78
C ILE A 104 -16.27 22.45 2.32
N CYS A 105 -16.91 21.50 1.65
CA CYS A 105 -18.29 21.10 1.96
C CYS A 105 -18.47 19.58 2.16
N ASN A 106 -17.39 18.81 2.18
CA ASN A 106 -17.32 17.35 2.38
C ASN A 106 -18.19 16.50 1.44
N HIS A 107 -18.69 17.08 0.35
CA HIS A 107 -19.46 16.34 -0.65
C HIS A 107 -18.53 15.54 -1.56
N SER A 108 -18.98 14.35 -1.95
CA SER A 108 -18.20 13.41 -2.76
C SER A 108 -18.85 13.09 -4.10
N MET A 109 -18.04 12.96 -5.15
CA MET A 109 -18.45 12.48 -6.47
C MET A 109 -17.25 11.84 -7.18
N CYS A 110 -17.44 11.09 -8.27
CA CYS A 110 -16.29 10.58 -9.03
C CYS A 110 -15.55 11.70 -9.76
N MET A 111 -14.26 11.49 -10.05
CA MET A 111 -13.42 12.52 -10.68
C MET A 111 -13.92 12.96 -12.06
N LYS A 112 -14.55 12.04 -12.81
CA LYS A 112 -15.18 12.35 -14.11
C LYS A 112 -16.32 13.35 -13.96
N CYS A 113 -17.24 13.09 -13.02
CA CYS A 113 -18.36 14.00 -12.73
C CYS A 113 -17.86 15.35 -12.19
N TYR A 114 -16.85 15.36 -11.32
CA TYR A 114 -16.22 16.59 -10.85
C TYR A 114 -15.68 17.45 -12.00
N ARG A 115 -14.87 16.87 -12.90
CA ARG A 115 -14.27 17.61 -14.03
C ARG A 115 -15.32 18.18 -14.98
N VAL A 116 -16.34 17.39 -15.32
CA VAL A 116 -17.44 17.84 -16.19
C VAL A 116 -18.24 18.96 -15.54
N TRP A 117 -18.51 18.86 -14.23
CA TRP A 117 -19.25 19.89 -13.51
C TRP A 117 -18.43 21.17 -13.35
N ARG A 118 -17.16 21.07 -12.93
CA ARG A 118 -16.24 22.19 -12.75
C ARG A 118 -16.05 23.02 -14.03
N ALA A 119 -16.12 22.39 -15.20
CA ALA A 119 -16.07 23.08 -16.49
C ALA A 119 -17.32 23.93 -16.79
N ARG A 120 -18.44 23.70 -16.08
CA ARG A 120 -19.72 24.40 -16.29
C ARG A 120 -20.08 25.33 -15.13
N SER A 121 -19.65 25.01 -13.92
CA SER A 121 -19.95 25.77 -12.71
C SER A 121 -18.79 25.72 -11.73
N GLU A 122 -18.54 26.85 -11.07
CA GLU A 122 -17.59 26.96 -9.98
C GLU A 122 -18.25 26.77 -8.61
N SER A 123 -19.37 26.03 -8.55
CA SER A 123 -20.09 25.71 -7.31
C SER A 123 -20.14 24.22 -7.07
N CYS A 124 -20.28 23.78 -5.82
CA CYS A 124 -20.58 22.38 -5.52
C CYS A 124 -21.94 21.98 -6.16
N PRO A 125 -22.05 20.83 -6.85
CA PRO A 125 -23.32 20.38 -7.43
C PRO A 125 -24.39 20.04 -6.39
N PHE A 126 -24.00 19.84 -5.13
CA PHE A 126 -24.90 19.42 -4.06
C PHE A 126 -25.38 20.60 -3.20
N CYS A 127 -24.47 21.44 -2.72
CA CYS A 127 -24.79 22.55 -1.80
C CYS A 127 -24.57 23.95 -2.40
N ARG A 128 -24.01 24.06 -3.61
CA ARG A 128 -23.68 25.32 -4.29
C ARG A 128 -22.62 26.19 -3.62
N ASP A 129 -21.89 25.67 -2.62
CA ASP A 129 -20.70 26.35 -2.08
C ASP A 129 -19.66 26.59 -3.18
N SER A 130 -18.95 27.72 -3.10
CA SER A 130 -17.96 28.10 -4.11
C SER A 130 -16.76 27.16 -4.11
N LEU A 131 -16.33 26.78 -5.32
CA LEU A 131 -15.13 26.00 -5.60
C LEU A 131 -13.97 26.87 -6.11
N ASN A 132 -14.12 28.21 -6.15
CA ASN A 132 -13.16 29.14 -6.76
C ASN A 132 -11.76 29.08 -6.13
N ARG A 133 -11.65 28.49 -4.93
CA ARG A 133 -10.40 28.30 -4.19
C ARG A 133 -9.85 26.87 -4.25
N LEU A 134 -10.42 26.00 -5.08
CA LEU A 134 -10.04 24.60 -5.19
C LEU A 134 -9.43 24.31 -6.55
N ASP A 135 -8.18 23.86 -6.52
CA ASP A 135 -7.54 23.18 -7.64
C ASP A 135 -7.78 21.67 -7.57
N THR A 136 -7.41 20.94 -8.63
CA THR A 136 -7.54 19.47 -8.65
C THR A 136 -6.71 18.79 -7.56
N ASP A 137 -5.66 19.45 -7.10
CA ASP A 137 -4.70 18.92 -6.14
C ASP A 137 -5.19 19.07 -4.69
N ASP A 138 -6.23 19.89 -4.47
CA ASP A 138 -6.86 20.08 -3.16
C ASP A 138 -7.94 19.01 -2.86
N LEU A 139 -8.26 18.16 -3.84
CA LEU A 139 -9.28 17.13 -3.71
C LEU A 139 -8.77 15.93 -2.93
N TRP A 140 -9.58 15.45 -1.99
CA TRP A 140 -9.21 14.25 -1.23
C TRP A 140 -9.76 13.00 -1.91
N ILE A 141 -8.94 11.96 -2.03
CA ILE A 141 -9.38 10.67 -2.55
C ILE A 141 -10.18 9.97 -1.44
N TYR A 142 -11.42 9.60 -1.74
CA TYR A 142 -12.21 8.75 -0.87
C TYR A 142 -11.73 7.31 -1.02
N ILE A 143 -11.06 6.79 0.00
CA ILE A 143 -10.62 5.40 0.05
C ILE A 143 -11.78 4.58 0.62
N SER A 144 -12.36 3.71 -0.21
CA SER A 144 -13.38 2.76 0.24
C SER A 144 -12.77 1.77 1.23
N GLY A 145 -13.56 1.28 2.19
CA GLY A 145 -13.12 0.20 3.08
C GLY A 145 -12.64 -1.04 2.32
N ASN A 146 -13.17 -1.27 1.12
CA ASN A 146 -12.79 -2.38 0.24
C ASN A 146 -11.44 -2.15 -0.48
N GLU A 147 -10.97 -0.90 -0.56
CA GLU A 147 -9.68 -0.52 -1.15
C GLU A 147 -8.53 -0.56 -0.13
N ILE A 148 -8.84 -0.72 1.17
CA ILE A 148 -7.83 -0.82 2.22
C ILE A 148 -7.22 -2.22 2.20
N VAL A 149 -6.00 -2.32 1.65
CA VAL A 149 -5.22 -3.56 1.70
C VAL A 149 -4.75 -3.81 3.13
N ASP A 150 -5.00 -5.00 3.66
CA ASP A 150 -4.56 -5.37 5.00
C ASP A 150 -3.02 -5.42 5.09
N LEU A 151 -2.47 -5.11 6.28
CA LEU A 151 -1.02 -5.06 6.45
C LEU A 151 -0.33 -6.41 6.25
N PHE A 152 -1.02 -7.54 6.47
CA PHE A 152 -0.44 -8.86 6.22
C PHE A 152 -0.20 -9.07 4.72
N THR A 153 -1.15 -8.68 3.88
CA THR A 153 -1.01 -8.69 2.42
C THR A 153 0.13 -7.79 1.96
N ILE A 154 0.26 -6.58 2.52
CA ILE A 154 1.37 -5.65 2.23
C ILE A 154 2.72 -6.27 2.62
N SER A 155 2.85 -6.77 3.85
CA SER A 155 4.09 -7.38 4.35
C SER A 155 4.49 -8.60 3.52
N ARG A 156 3.54 -9.46 3.18
CA ARG A 156 3.76 -10.63 2.31
C ARG A 156 4.26 -10.22 0.92
N GLU A 157 3.68 -9.18 0.32
CA GLU A 157 4.12 -8.69 -0.99
C GLU A 157 5.50 -8.04 -0.94
N ASN A 158 5.77 -7.23 0.08
CA ASN A 158 7.08 -6.61 0.27
C ASN A 158 8.17 -7.67 0.47
N LEU A 159 7.88 -8.73 1.24
CA LEU A 159 8.78 -9.87 1.41
C LEU A 159 9.05 -10.56 0.07
N LYS A 160 8.01 -10.83 -0.73
CA LYS A 160 8.17 -11.42 -2.07
C LYS A 160 9.05 -10.55 -2.98
N ARG A 161 8.82 -9.23 -3.00
CA ARG A 161 9.62 -8.29 -3.80
C ARG A 161 11.08 -8.30 -3.38
N LEU A 162 11.36 -8.30 -2.07
CA LEU A 162 12.73 -8.38 -1.56
C LEU A 162 13.41 -9.69 -1.98
N PHE A 163 12.72 -10.82 -1.86
CA PHE A 163 13.30 -12.10 -2.29
C PHE A 163 13.61 -12.13 -3.79
N LEU A 164 12.68 -11.70 -4.64
CA LEU A 164 12.89 -11.61 -6.08
C LEU A 164 14.02 -10.65 -6.45
N TYR A 165 14.20 -9.58 -5.67
CA TYR A 165 15.32 -8.66 -5.86
C TYR A 165 16.66 -9.33 -5.51
N ILE A 166 16.73 -10.04 -4.38
CA ILE A 166 17.94 -10.77 -3.95
C ILE A 166 18.31 -11.89 -4.94
N GLU A 167 17.32 -12.57 -5.52
CA GLU A 167 17.55 -13.65 -6.50
C GLU A 167 18.25 -13.20 -7.79
N LYS A 168 18.26 -11.89 -8.09
CA LYS A 168 18.98 -11.32 -9.24
C LYS A 168 20.49 -11.22 -9.01
N PHE A 169 20.97 -11.30 -7.77
CA PHE A 169 22.41 -11.20 -7.49
C PHE A 169 23.16 -12.47 -7.91
N PRO A 170 24.41 -12.37 -8.36
CA PRO A 170 25.22 -13.55 -8.68
C PRO A 170 25.36 -14.47 -7.47
N LEU A 171 25.12 -15.77 -7.69
CA LEU A 171 25.41 -16.82 -6.72
C LEU A 171 26.92 -16.97 -6.56
N VAL A 172 27.38 -17.12 -5.33
CA VAL A 172 28.76 -17.51 -5.03
C VAL A 172 28.78 -19.03 -4.97
N VAL A 173 29.43 -19.67 -5.94
CA VAL A 173 29.63 -21.13 -5.96
C VAL A 173 30.85 -21.43 -5.08
N PRO A 174 30.75 -22.35 -4.11
CA PRO A 174 31.94 -22.81 -3.37
C PRO A 174 32.89 -23.52 -4.33
N ASP A 175 34.17 -23.13 -4.32
CA ASP A 175 35.26 -23.88 -4.98
C ASP A 175 35.49 -25.25 -4.33
#